data_AF-A0A7S4RMK1-F1
#
_entry.id   AF-A0A7S4RMK1-F1
#
_cell.length_a   1.000
_cell.length_b   1.000
_cell.length_c   1.000
_cell.angle_alpha   90.00
_cell.angle_beta   90.00
_cell.angle_gamma   90.00
#
_symmetry.space_group_name_H-M   'P 1'
#
loop_
_entity.id
_entity.type
_entity.pdbx_description
1 polymer ?
#
loop_
_entity_poly.entity_id
_entity_poly.type
_entity_poly.pdbx_seq_one_letter_code
_entity_poly.pdbx_strand_id
1 'polypeptide(L)'
;PGSSQGSNSGLPCERAAVWGGRSKAMLQVFKNGVVTDASIQQAEIRQRELDFYTGNYWTWGGTSAVMAGFVFAQLTNPVPQGTDFYLKTSYLVFTSICLGLDLCIITWTVLCCIWGPGLALRGPDGMKSFHATIDFLRSEQHQIFVAFMVSVLAYFLSSCCLVWVYPSRSLVNTGCMGVLFFFLVVIVVLQVRLELQIGGSVIGHEGADGRIKGLRQFEELADLDNYMTRALPPEGQAVPEASASHPGLYSNASRL
;
A
#
# COMPACT_ATOMS: atom_id res chain seq x y z
N PRO A 1 85.54 29.88 28.12
CA PRO A 1 85.44 28.40 27.99
C PRO A 1 84.19 27.86 28.71
N GLY A 2 83.08 27.43 28.13
CA GLY A 2 82.59 27.25 26.75
C GLY A 2 81.10 26.88 26.94
N SER A 3 80.18 27.64 26.34
CA SER A 3 79.39 27.25 25.17
C SER A 3 78.63 25.92 25.31
N SER A 4 77.31 25.98 25.47
CA SER A 4 76.32 25.16 24.73
C SER A 4 74.90 25.62 25.04
N GLN A 5 74.40 26.57 24.24
CA GLN A 5 72.98 26.87 24.08
C GLN A 5 72.35 25.83 23.14
N GLY A 6 71.47 24.98 23.67
CA GLY A 6 70.63 24.09 22.89
C GLY A 6 69.40 24.84 22.37
N SER A 7 69.47 25.28 21.11
CA SER A 7 68.37 25.88 20.36
C SER A 7 67.31 24.83 20.05
N ASN A 8 66.19 24.85 20.79
CA ASN A 8 65.04 23.99 20.54
C ASN A 8 63.99 24.78 19.73
N SER A 9 64.26 24.98 18.45
CA SER A 9 63.32 25.56 17.48
C SER A 9 62.42 24.46 16.92
N GLY A 10 61.51 23.97 17.77
CA GLY A 10 60.39 23.11 17.39
C GLY A 10 59.31 23.93 16.70
N LEU A 11 59.17 23.70 15.40
CA LEU A 11 58.17 24.17 14.44
C LEU A 11 56.77 24.51 15.01
N PRO A 12 56.19 25.68 14.69
CA PRO A 12 54.80 26.02 15.01
C PRO A 12 53.74 25.39 14.06
N CYS A 13 54.10 24.41 13.23
CA CYS A 13 53.19 23.84 12.22
C CYS A 13 52.26 22.72 12.72
N GLU A 14 52.48 22.16 13.91
CA GLU A 14 51.72 20.98 14.36
C GLU A 14 50.35 21.31 14.99
N ARG A 15 50.11 22.57 15.37
CA ARG A 15 48.81 22.99 15.95
C ARG A 15 47.71 23.27 14.92
N ALA A 16 48.02 23.46 13.64
CA ALA A 16 47.02 23.74 12.61
C ALA A 16 46.25 22.47 12.17
N ALA A 17 46.87 21.29 12.24
CA ALA A 17 46.22 20.03 11.84
C ALA A 17 45.13 19.57 12.83
N VAL A 18 45.29 19.90 14.13
CA VAL A 18 44.35 19.52 15.20
C VAL A 18 43.02 20.30 15.09
N TRP A 19 43.05 21.54 14.58
CA TRP A 19 41.83 22.35 14.40
C TRP A 19 41.02 21.91 13.16
N GLY A 20 41.70 21.46 12.09
CA GLY A 20 41.04 20.92 10.90
C GLY A 20 40.31 19.59 11.15
N GLY A 21 40.81 18.75 12.06
CA GLY A 21 40.17 17.48 12.43
C GLY A 21 38.89 17.65 13.26
N ARG A 22 38.88 18.59 14.22
CA ARG A 22 37.69 18.87 15.05
C ARG A 22 36.52 19.43 14.25
N SER A 23 36.80 20.32 13.30
CA SER A 23 35.76 20.89 12.43
C SER A 23 35.11 19.83 11.52
N LYS A 24 35.89 18.84 11.06
CA LYS A 24 35.38 17.72 10.25
C LYS A 24 34.53 16.76 11.08
N ALA A 25 34.96 16.43 12.29
CA ALA A 25 34.19 15.59 13.22
C ALA A 25 32.86 16.25 13.59
N MET A 26 32.86 17.57 13.83
CA MET A 26 31.63 18.32 14.15
C MET A 26 30.66 18.36 12.95
N LEU A 27 31.16 18.59 11.73
CA LEU A 27 30.33 18.57 10.52
C LEU A 27 29.73 17.18 10.25
N GLN A 28 30.47 16.12 10.54
CA GLN A 28 29.98 14.75 10.40
C GLN A 28 28.82 14.47 11.38
N VAL A 29 28.90 14.96 12.61
CA VAL A 29 27.79 14.85 13.57
C VAL A 29 26.57 15.62 13.09
N PHE A 30 26.73 16.85 12.60
CA PHE A 30 25.61 17.62 12.02
C PHE A 30 25.01 16.92 10.79
N LYS A 31 25.84 16.36 9.91
CA LYS A 31 25.39 15.59 8.74
C LYS A 31 24.56 14.39 9.19
N ASN A 32 25.05 13.62 10.15
CA ASN A 32 24.34 12.46 10.67
C ASN A 32 23.01 12.88 11.32
N GLY A 33 22.99 13.97 12.08
CA GLY A 33 21.75 14.53 12.65
C GLY A 33 20.71 14.85 11.58
N VAL A 34 21.10 15.60 10.53
CA VAL A 34 20.19 15.96 9.43
C VAL A 34 19.71 14.74 8.65
N VAL A 35 20.58 13.75 8.42
CA VAL A 35 20.22 12.50 7.74
C VAL A 35 19.24 11.67 8.57
N THR A 36 19.49 11.55 9.88
CA THR A 36 18.60 10.85 10.80
C THR A 36 17.24 11.55 10.87
N ASP A 37 17.21 12.87 11.01
CA ASP A 37 15.97 13.65 11.03
C ASP A 37 15.18 13.48 9.72
N ALA A 38 15.85 13.52 8.56
CA ALA A 38 15.23 13.28 7.26
C ALA A 38 14.67 11.84 7.14
N SER A 39 15.38 10.83 7.64
CA SER A 39 14.89 9.45 7.64
C SER A 39 13.67 9.24 8.53
N ILE A 40 13.62 9.92 9.69
CA ILE A 40 12.48 9.86 10.61
C ILE A 40 11.26 10.52 9.95
N GLN A 41 11.45 11.71 9.35
CA GLN A 41 10.37 12.40 8.63
C GLN A 41 9.84 11.57 7.45
N GLN A 42 10.73 10.91 6.70
CA GLN A 42 10.32 10.02 5.61
C GLN A 42 9.49 8.84 6.14
N ALA A 43 9.92 8.19 7.21
CA ALA A 43 9.17 7.09 7.82
C ALA A 43 7.79 7.57 8.33
N GLU A 44 7.72 8.75 8.94
CA GLU A 44 6.46 9.34 9.41
C GLU A 44 5.49 9.64 8.26
N ILE A 45 5.97 10.20 7.14
CA ILE A 45 5.15 10.44 5.95
C ILE A 45 4.58 9.12 5.42
N ARG A 46 5.40 8.08 5.35
CA ARG A 46 4.97 6.77 4.86
C ARG A 46 3.97 6.09 5.81
N GLN A 47 4.15 6.23 7.11
CA GLN A 47 3.15 5.78 8.08
C GLN A 47 1.80 6.47 7.85
N ARG A 48 1.80 7.80 7.63
CA ARG A 48 0.57 8.55 7.33
C ARG A 48 -0.06 8.13 6.00
N GLU A 49 0.73 7.82 4.98
CA GLU A 49 0.21 7.28 3.70
C GLU A 49 -0.48 5.93 3.90
N LEU A 50 0.15 5.02 4.66
CA LEU A 50 -0.44 3.72 4.99
C LEU A 50 -1.76 3.90 5.74
N ASP A 51 -1.77 4.72 6.78
CA ASP A 51 -2.97 5.02 7.57
C ASP A 51 -4.08 5.65 6.71
N PHE A 52 -3.71 6.49 5.73
CA PHE A 52 -4.65 7.05 4.76
C PHE A 52 -5.32 5.97 3.90
N TYR A 53 -4.54 5.04 3.31
CA TYR A 53 -5.11 3.96 2.50
C TYR A 53 -5.96 3.01 3.35
N THR A 54 -5.49 2.62 4.53
CA THR A 54 -6.26 1.78 5.47
C THR A 54 -7.56 2.46 5.90
N GLY A 55 -7.53 3.76 6.18
CA GLY A 55 -8.73 4.54 6.49
C GLY A 55 -9.75 4.58 5.34
N ASN A 56 -9.27 4.70 4.10
CA ASN A 56 -10.14 4.65 2.93
C ASN A 56 -10.79 3.26 2.76
N TYR A 57 -10.03 2.18 2.92
CA TYR A 57 -10.57 0.83 2.85
C TYR A 57 -11.57 0.52 3.96
N TRP A 58 -11.31 1.00 5.18
CA TRP A 58 -12.28 0.87 6.27
C TRP A 58 -13.59 1.58 5.95
N THR A 59 -13.51 2.78 5.37
CA THR A 59 -14.69 3.54 4.95
C THR A 59 -15.47 2.79 3.87
N TRP A 60 -14.80 2.30 2.82
CA TRP A 60 -15.44 1.54 1.74
C TRP A 60 -16.03 0.23 2.24
N GLY A 61 -15.28 -0.56 3.00
CA GLY A 61 -15.76 -1.80 3.61
C GLY A 61 -16.98 -1.57 4.50
N GLY A 62 -16.98 -0.50 5.30
CA GLY A 62 -18.11 -0.10 6.13
C GLY A 62 -19.35 0.26 5.29
N THR A 63 -19.18 1.08 4.24
CA THR A 63 -20.30 1.45 3.36
C THR A 63 -20.85 0.24 2.58
N SER A 64 -20.00 -0.65 2.08
CA SER A 64 -20.42 -1.88 1.41
C SER A 64 -21.15 -2.83 2.35
N ALA A 65 -20.73 -2.93 3.63
CA ALA A 65 -21.45 -3.74 4.61
C ALA A 65 -22.89 -3.23 4.85
N VAL A 66 -23.07 -1.91 4.92
CA VAL A 66 -24.41 -1.30 5.04
C VAL A 66 -25.23 -1.54 3.78
N MET A 67 -24.64 -1.36 2.59
CA MET A 67 -25.29 -1.64 1.30
C MET A 67 -25.73 -3.10 1.18
N ALA A 68 -24.84 -4.05 1.50
CA ALA A 68 -25.15 -5.47 1.54
C ALA A 68 -26.33 -5.78 2.48
N GLY A 69 -26.41 -5.11 3.64
CA GLY A 69 -27.54 -5.23 4.56
C GLY A 69 -28.86 -4.77 3.94
N PHE A 70 -28.87 -3.64 3.23
CA PHE A 70 -30.07 -3.15 2.53
C PHE A 70 -30.46 -4.07 1.37
N VAL A 71 -29.51 -4.54 0.59
CA VAL A 71 -29.72 -5.49 -0.51
C VAL A 71 -30.28 -6.82 0.01
N PHE A 72 -29.75 -7.32 1.12
CA PHE A 72 -30.25 -8.53 1.77
C PHE A 72 -31.69 -8.35 2.27
N ALA A 73 -31.99 -7.22 2.90
CA ALA A 73 -33.36 -6.90 3.33
C ALA A 73 -34.33 -6.84 2.13
N GLN A 74 -33.92 -6.23 1.01
CA GLN A 74 -34.70 -6.22 -0.24
C GLN A 74 -34.94 -7.64 -0.77
N LEU A 75 -33.92 -8.51 -0.74
CA LEU A 75 -34.01 -9.89 -1.19
C LEU A 75 -34.98 -10.73 -0.35
N THR A 76 -35.09 -10.46 0.95
CA THR A 76 -35.99 -11.19 1.86
C THR A 76 -37.47 -10.81 1.73
N ASN A 77 -37.79 -9.71 1.04
CA ASN A 77 -39.18 -9.29 0.87
C ASN A 77 -39.91 -10.18 -0.17
N PRO A 78 -41.09 -10.73 0.15
CA PRO A 78 -41.81 -11.60 -0.76
C PRO A 78 -42.30 -10.81 -1.98
N VAL A 79 -42.06 -11.36 -3.18
CA VAL A 79 -42.51 -10.74 -4.45
C VAL A 79 -44.01 -10.99 -4.64
N PRO A 80 -44.83 -9.95 -4.91
CA PRO A 80 -46.26 -10.11 -5.14
C PRO A 80 -46.56 -11.05 -6.32
N GLN A 81 -47.61 -11.86 -6.16
CA GLN A 81 -48.06 -12.83 -7.17
C GLN A 81 -48.72 -12.08 -8.34
N GLY A 82 -48.29 -12.37 -9.58
CA GLY A 82 -48.79 -11.71 -10.80
C GLY A 82 -47.78 -10.83 -11.54
N THR A 83 -46.53 -10.80 -11.09
CA THR A 83 -45.44 -10.07 -11.77
C THR A 83 -44.86 -10.88 -12.92
N ASP A 84 -44.49 -10.21 -14.03
CA ASP A 84 -43.80 -10.82 -15.16
C ASP A 84 -42.52 -11.56 -14.76
N PHE A 85 -42.32 -12.75 -15.34
CA PHE A 85 -41.17 -13.61 -15.06
C PHE A 85 -39.83 -12.92 -15.35
N TYR A 86 -39.75 -12.14 -16.43
CA TYR A 86 -38.53 -11.40 -16.81
C TYR A 86 -38.15 -10.33 -15.78
N LEU A 87 -39.14 -9.63 -15.23
CA LEU A 87 -38.92 -8.58 -14.24
C LEU A 87 -38.43 -9.14 -12.91
N LYS A 88 -39.05 -10.25 -12.47
CA LYS A 88 -38.62 -10.98 -11.28
C LYS A 88 -37.20 -11.52 -11.43
N THR A 89 -36.88 -12.09 -12.60
CA THR A 89 -35.56 -12.68 -12.85
C THR A 89 -34.48 -11.62 -12.89
N SER A 90 -34.69 -10.53 -13.63
CA SER A 90 -33.74 -9.41 -13.70
C SER A 90 -33.51 -8.77 -12.33
N TYR A 91 -34.57 -8.51 -11.55
CA TYR A 91 -34.46 -8.04 -10.17
C TYR A 91 -33.57 -8.96 -9.31
N LEU A 92 -33.80 -10.28 -9.33
CA LEU A 92 -33.01 -11.22 -8.54
C LEU A 92 -31.55 -11.30 -9.00
N VAL A 93 -31.29 -11.26 -10.31
CA VAL A 93 -29.94 -11.26 -10.87
C VAL A 93 -29.17 -9.99 -10.45
N PHE A 94 -29.75 -8.80 -10.59
CA PHE A 94 -29.07 -7.56 -10.18
C PHE A 94 -28.83 -7.50 -8.67
N THR A 95 -29.82 -7.92 -7.86
CA THR A 95 -29.73 -7.93 -6.39
C THR A 95 -28.66 -8.92 -5.91
N SER A 96 -28.60 -10.12 -6.51
CA SER A 96 -27.57 -11.12 -6.18
C SER A 96 -26.17 -10.70 -6.61
N ILE A 97 -26.02 -10.08 -7.79
CA ILE A 97 -24.73 -9.53 -8.24
C ILE A 97 -24.29 -8.41 -7.30
N CYS A 98 -25.17 -7.49 -6.93
CA CYS A 98 -24.88 -6.42 -5.99
C CYS A 98 -24.38 -6.97 -4.64
N LEU A 99 -25.14 -7.91 -4.06
CA LEU A 99 -24.77 -8.54 -2.79
C LEU A 99 -23.44 -9.29 -2.87
N GLY A 100 -23.20 -10.02 -3.96
CA GLY A 100 -21.95 -10.74 -4.19
C GLY A 100 -20.75 -9.80 -4.32
N LEU A 101 -20.91 -8.68 -5.04
CA LEU A 101 -19.87 -7.66 -5.18
C LEU A 101 -19.59 -6.95 -3.85
N ASP A 102 -20.61 -6.58 -3.09
CA ASP A 102 -20.43 -5.92 -1.79
C ASP A 102 -19.71 -6.85 -0.79
N LEU A 103 -20.04 -8.13 -0.75
CA LEU A 103 -19.30 -9.12 0.06
C LEU A 103 -17.86 -9.27 -0.39
N CYS A 104 -17.61 -9.30 -1.70
CA CYS A 104 -16.25 -9.35 -2.27
C CYS A 104 -15.43 -8.12 -1.83
N ILE A 105 -15.99 -6.92 -1.96
CA ILE A 105 -15.36 -5.66 -1.52
C ILE A 105 -15.03 -5.69 -0.03
N ILE A 106 -15.95 -6.14 0.82
CA ILE A 106 -15.70 -6.26 2.26
C ILE A 106 -14.54 -7.20 2.54
N THR A 107 -14.52 -8.38 1.89
CA THR A 107 -13.41 -9.34 2.09
C THR A 107 -12.07 -8.78 1.61
N TRP A 108 -12.05 -8.10 0.47
CA TRP A 108 -10.82 -7.52 -0.09
C TRP A 108 -10.30 -6.38 0.77
N THR A 109 -11.18 -5.46 1.18
CA THR A 109 -10.81 -4.33 2.05
C THR A 109 -10.29 -4.80 3.40
N VAL A 110 -10.92 -5.79 4.03
CA VAL A 110 -10.44 -6.39 5.29
C VAL A 110 -9.07 -7.05 5.09
N LEU A 111 -8.88 -7.78 3.99
CA LEU A 111 -7.59 -8.40 3.67
C LEU A 111 -6.50 -7.33 3.51
N CYS A 112 -6.75 -6.26 2.75
CA CYS A 112 -5.82 -5.13 2.61
C CYS A 112 -5.50 -4.45 3.94
N CYS A 113 -6.50 -4.26 4.81
CA CYS A 113 -6.32 -3.64 6.13
C CYS A 113 -5.47 -4.50 7.09
N ILE A 114 -5.53 -5.83 6.97
CA ILE A 114 -4.72 -6.75 7.80
C ILE A 114 -3.32 -6.94 7.20
N TRP A 115 -3.24 -7.11 5.87
CA TRP A 115 -1.99 -7.40 5.18
C TRP A 115 -1.09 -6.17 5.07
N GLY A 116 -1.65 -4.97 4.87
CA GLY A 116 -0.87 -3.74 4.74
C GLY A 116 0.06 -3.49 5.93
N PRO A 117 -0.47 -3.33 7.15
CA PRO A 117 0.36 -3.17 8.35
C PRO A 117 1.23 -4.40 8.63
N GLY A 118 0.73 -5.60 8.33
CA GLY A 118 1.46 -6.86 8.55
C GLY A 118 2.75 -6.96 7.73
N LEU A 119 2.69 -6.61 6.45
CA LEU A 119 3.85 -6.60 5.53
C LEU A 119 4.79 -5.43 5.80
N ALA A 120 4.26 -4.30 6.24
CA ALA A 120 5.04 -3.14 6.65
C ALA A 120 5.92 -3.43 7.89
N LEU A 121 5.40 -4.16 8.89
CA LEU A 121 6.10 -4.44 10.14
C LEU A 121 6.98 -5.70 10.11
N ARG A 122 6.64 -6.70 9.27
CA ARG A 122 7.34 -8.00 9.21
C ARG A 122 8.23 -8.17 7.99
N GLY A 123 8.34 -7.14 7.15
CA GLY A 123 9.15 -7.18 5.94
C GLY A 123 10.64 -7.43 6.24
N PRO A 124 11.30 -8.42 5.58
CA PRO A 124 12.71 -8.71 5.81
C PRO A 124 13.64 -7.54 5.43
N ASP A 125 13.17 -6.65 4.53
CA ASP A 125 13.94 -5.55 3.93
C ASP A 125 13.51 -4.17 4.47
N GLY A 126 12.93 -4.12 5.69
CA GLY A 126 12.58 -2.88 6.39
C GLY A 126 11.80 -1.85 5.54
N MET A 127 12.38 -0.65 5.35
CA MET A 127 11.77 0.46 4.59
C MET A 127 11.39 0.09 3.16
N LYS A 128 12.15 -0.80 2.50
CA LYS A 128 11.87 -1.20 1.11
C LYS A 128 10.58 -2.02 1.01
N SER A 129 10.35 -2.90 1.98
CA SER A 129 9.09 -3.66 2.11
C SER A 129 7.91 -2.73 2.37
N PHE A 130 8.14 -1.66 3.16
CA PHE A 130 7.14 -0.64 3.43
C PHE A 130 6.70 0.08 2.14
N HIS A 131 7.65 0.50 1.29
CA HIS A 131 7.34 1.14 0.01
C HIS A 131 6.57 0.21 -0.92
N ALA A 132 7.04 -1.04 -1.08
CA ALA A 132 6.37 -2.03 -1.92
C ALA A 132 4.92 -2.28 -1.45
N THR A 133 4.69 -2.25 -0.13
CA THR A 133 3.35 -2.42 0.44
C THR A 133 2.43 -1.26 0.08
N ILE A 134 2.90 -0.01 0.21
CA ILE A 134 2.10 1.16 -0.19
C ILE A 134 1.77 1.11 -1.69
N ASP A 135 2.75 0.80 -2.52
CA ASP A 135 2.54 0.72 -3.98
C ASP A 135 1.50 -0.36 -4.32
N PHE A 136 1.55 -1.50 -3.63
CA PHE A 136 0.53 -2.54 -3.76
C PHE A 136 -0.85 -2.04 -3.35
N LEU A 137 -1.01 -1.45 -2.15
CA LEU A 137 -2.29 -0.88 -1.70
C LEU A 137 -2.81 0.15 -2.71
N ARG A 138 -1.96 1.06 -3.18
CA ARG A 138 -2.34 2.05 -4.18
C ARG A 138 -2.87 1.42 -5.46
N SER A 139 -2.22 0.34 -5.94
CA SER A 139 -2.65 -0.36 -7.17
C SER A 139 -4.00 -1.07 -6.99
N GLU A 140 -4.23 -1.68 -5.82
CA GLU A 140 -5.46 -2.39 -5.49
C GLU A 140 -6.63 -1.43 -5.24
N GLN A 141 -6.35 -0.21 -4.78
CA GLN A 141 -7.37 0.80 -4.51
C GLN A 141 -8.26 1.06 -5.73
N HIS A 142 -7.68 1.12 -6.93
CA HIS A 142 -8.45 1.35 -8.16
C HIS A 142 -9.41 0.19 -8.46
N GLN A 143 -8.97 -1.06 -8.27
CA GLN A 143 -9.80 -2.24 -8.50
C GLN A 143 -11.00 -2.27 -7.54
N ILE A 144 -10.76 -2.02 -6.26
CA ILE A 144 -11.82 -1.96 -5.25
C ILE A 144 -12.80 -0.83 -5.56
N PHE A 145 -12.29 0.33 -5.97
CA PHE A 145 -13.12 1.46 -6.35
C PHE A 145 -14.04 1.10 -7.53
N VAL A 146 -13.51 0.53 -8.61
CA VAL A 146 -14.33 0.12 -9.76
C VAL A 146 -15.38 -0.92 -9.35
N ALA A 147 -15.01 -1.92 -8.54
CA ALA A 147 -15.96 -2.91 -8.02
C ALA A 147 -17.09 -2.26 -7.21
N PHE A 148 -16.76 -1.30 -6.35
CA PHE A 148 -17.73 -0.53 -5.56
C PHE A 148 -18.68 0.28 -6.44
N MET A 149 -18.17 0.90 -7.51
CA MET A 149 -18.98 1.68 -8.45
C MET A 149 -19.96 0.78 -9.20
N VAL A 150 -19.51 -0.41 -9.62
CA VAL A 150 -20.37 -1.40 -10.25
C VAL A 150 -21.44 -1.92 -9.28
N SER A 151 -21.12 -2.13 -8.00
CA SER A 151 -22.12 -2.57 -7.01
C SER A 151 -23.18 -1.50 -6.78
N VAL A 152 -22.78 -0.23 -6.65
CA VAL A 152 -23.71 0.90 -6.53
C VAL A 152 -24.63 1.00 -7.76
N LEU A 153 -24.10 0.86 -8.98
CA LEU A 153 -24.92 0.87 -10.19
C LEU A 153 -25.90 -0.32 -10.24
N ALA A 154 -25.45 -1.52 -9.86
CA ALA A 154 -26.29 -2.70 -9.78
C ALA A 154 -27.43 -2.53 -8.75
N TYR A 155 -27.15 -1.89 -7.61
CA TYR A 155 -28.14 -1.54 -6.60
C TYR A 155 -29.22 -0.59 -7.13
N PHE A 156 -28.83 0.45 -7.87
CA PHE A 156 -29.78 1.38 -8.48
C PHE A 156 -30.66 0.70 -9.53
N LEU A 157 -30.07 -0.15 -10.38
CA LEU A 157 -30.82 -0.93 -11.36
C LEU A 157 -31.83 -1.86 -10.68
N SER A 158 -31.42 -2.54 -9.60
CA SER A 158 -32.33 -3.36 -8.79
C SER A 158 -33.47 -2.53 -8.19
N SER A 159 -33.17 -1.36 -7.64
CA SER A 159 -34.18 -0.46 -7.07
C SER A 159 -35.19 0.03 -8.12
N CYS A 160 -34.74 0.32 -9.33
CA CYS A 160 -35.61 0.63 -10.47
C CYS A 160 -36.54 -0.53 -10.82
N CYS A 161 -36.02 -1.76 -10.88
CA CYS A 161 -36.84 -2.95 -11.10
C CYS A 161 -37.89 -3.12 -9.98
N LEU A 162 -37.51 -2.89 -8.72
CA LEU A 162 -38.40 -3.04 -7.56
C LEU A 162 -39.60 -2.08 -7.62
N VAL A 163 -39.39 -0.83 -8.04
CA VAL A 163 -40.49 0.15 -8.23
C VAL A 163 -41.50 -0.34 -9.27
N TRP A 164 -41.05 -1.04 -10.31
CA TRP A 164 -41.94 -1.61 -11.31
C TRP A 164 -42.66 -2.88 -10.83
N VAL A 165 -42.04 -3.66 -9.95
CA VAL A 165 -42.62 -4.90 -9.38
C VAL A 165 -43.77 -4.62 -8.41
N TYR A 166 -43.80 -3.46 -7.76
CA TYR A 166 -44.91 -3.04 -6.88
C TYR A 166 -45.82 -2.04 -7.62
N PRO A 167 -46.78 -2.52 -8.44
CA PRO A 167 -47.69 -1.65 -9.17
C PRO A 167 -48.66 -0.98 -8.19
N SER A 168 -48.34 0.26 -7.83
CA SER A 168 -49.32 1.22 -7.31
C SER A 168 -49.91 2.01 -8.49
N ARG A 169 -50.39 3.23 -8.25
CA ARG A 169 -50.77 4.17 -9.31
C ARG A 169 -49.56 4.47 -10.20
N SER A 170 -49.72 4.30 -11.51
CA SER A 170 -48.67 4.54 -12.52
C SER A 170 -47.99 5.91 -12.38
N LEU A 171 -48.76 6.95 -12.04
CA LEU A 171 -48.25 8.29 -11.74
C LEU A 171 -47.18 8.32 -10.62
N VAL A 172 -47.38 7.54 -9.55
CA VAL A 172 -46.43 7.49 -8.42
C VAL A 172 -45.16 6.75 -8.82
N ASN A 173 -45.29 5.67 -9.58
CA ASN A 173 -44.14 4.89 -10.05
C ASN A 173 -43.29 5.71 -11.03
N THR A 174 -43.91 6.45 -11.96
CA THR A 174 -43.19 7.37 -12.86
C THR A 174 -42.48 8.48 -12.08
N GLY A 175 -43.14 9.07 -11.07
CA GLY A 175 -42.52 10.07 -10.20
C GLY A 175 -41.31 9.51 -9.44
N CYS A 176 -41.46 8.32 -8.85
CA CYS A 176 -40.38 7.65 -8.12
C CYS A 176 -39.19 7.31 -9.03
N MET A 177 -39.45 6.80 -10.24
CA MET A 177 -38.41 6.54 -11.25
C MET A 177 -37.68 7.82 -11.67
N GLY A 178 -38.39 8.94 -11.84
CA GLY A 178 -37.79 10.23 -12.15
C GLY A 178 -36.85 10.71 -11.04
N VAL A 179 -37.24 10.56 -9.77
CA VAL A 179 -36.40 10.90 -8.61
C VAL A 179 -35.18 9.99 -8.52
N LEU A 180 -35.35 8.66 -8.67
CA LEU A 180 -34.24 7.71 -8.66
C LEU A 180 -33.25 7.97 -9.80
N PHE A 181 -33.75 8.27 -11.00
CA PHE A 181 -32.91 8.61 -12.14
C PHE A 181 -32.16 9.93 -11.92
N PHE A 182 -32.81 10.94 -11.35
CA PHE A 182 -32.14 12.19 -10.98
C PHE A 182 -30.99 11.94 -9.98
N PHE A 183 -31.24 11.16 -8.93
CA PHE A 183 -30.18 10.77 -7.99
C PHE A 183 -29.06 9.98 -8.66
N LEU A 184 -29.38 9.05 -9.56
CA LEU A 184 -28.38 8.31 -10.33
C LEU A 184 -27.52 9.28 -11.17
N VAL A 185 -28.13 10.21 -11.89
CA VAL A 185 -27.40 11.21 -12.68
C VAL A 185 -26.52 12.07 -11.77
N VAL A 186 -27.03 12.53 -10.63
CA VAL A 186 -26.23 13.30 -9.66
C VAL A 186 -25.05 12.47 -9.16
N ILE A 187 -25.26 11.20 -8.81
CA ILE A 187 -24.20 10.30 -8.33
C ILE A 187 -23.16 10.08 -9.42
N VAL A 188 -23.57 9.75 -10.65
CA VAL A 188 -22.64 9.56 -11.78
C VAL A 188 -21.90 10.86 -12.09
N VAL A 189 -22.56 12.02 -12.07
CA VAL A 189 -21.89 13.30 -12.27
C VAL A 189 -20.90 13.60 -11.15
N LEU A 190 -21.27 13.39 -9.88
CA LEU A 190 -20.36 13.56 -8.76
C LEU A 190 -19.17 12.60 -8.85
N GLN A 191 -19.41 11.35 -9.24
CA GLN A 191 -18.39 10.33 -9.47
C GLN A 191 -17.44 10.74 -10.60
N VAL A 192 -17.96 11.16 -11.75
CA VAL A 192 -17.16 11.65 -12.87
C VAL A 192 -16.40 12.92 -12.49
N ARG A 193 -16.99 13.81 -11.70
CA ARG A 193 -16.30 15.02 -11.21
C ARG A 193 -15.20 14.68 -10.22
N LEU A 194 -15.42 13.71 -9.33
CA LEU A 194 -14.39 13.18 -8.45
C LEU A 194 -13.29 12.52 -9.25
N GLU A 195 -13.62 11.67 -10.23
CA GLU A 195 -12.65 11.05 -11.13
C GLU A 195 -11.96 12.06 -12.05
N LEU A 196 -12.55 13.21 -12.35
CA LEU A 196 -11.86 14.28 -13.09
C LEU A 196 -10.97 15.13 -12.18
N GLN A 197 -11.40 15.41 -10.95
CA GLN A 197 -10.58 16.12 -9.96
C GLN A 197 -9.40 15.26 -9.49
N ILE A 198 -9.64 13.98 -9.27
CA ILE A 198 -8.66 12.99 -8.84
C ILE A 198 -7.87 12.53 -10.08
N GLY A 199 -8.55 12.12 -11.16
CA GLY A 199 -7.96 11.56 -12.38
C GLY A 199 -7.34 12.56 -13.35
N GLY A 200 -7.65 13.86 -13.24
CA GLY A 200 -6.82 14.92 -13.80
C GLY A 200 -5.38 14.91 -13.24
N SER A 201 -5.16 14.22 -12.12
CA SER A 201 -3.84 13.93 -11.54
C SER A 201 -3.38 12.47 -11.69
N VAL A 202 -4.26 11.49 -11.98
CA VAL A 202 -3.92 10.05 -11.99
C VAL A 202 -3.39 9.56 -13.34
N ILE A 203 -3.79 10.15 -14.47
CA ILE A 203 -3.35 9.66 -15.81
C ILE A 203 -2.02 10.30 -16.28
N GLY A 204 -1.50 11.31 -15.59
CA GLY A 204 -0.39 12.10 -16.13
C GLY A 204 0.61 12.67 -15.12
N HIS A 205 0.58 12.25 -13.87
CA HIS A 205 1.63 12.65 -12.93
C HIS A 205 2.39 11.41 -12.47
N GLU A 206 3.64 11.28 -12.95
CA GLU A 206 4.80 10.93 -12.10
C GLU A 206 4.92 11.92 -10.91
N GLY A 207 3.81 12.26 -10.27
CA GLY A 207 3.63 13.35 -9.33
C GLY A 207 3.70 12.79 -7.93
N ALA A 208 4.77 13.19 -7.24
CA ALA A 208 4.98 13.01 -5.82
C ALA A 208 4.77 11.55 -5.37
N ASP A 209 5.47 10.61 -6.00
CA ASP A 209 6.00 9.51 -5.19
C ASP A 209 6.75 10.20 -4.04
N GLY A 210 6.32 10.02 -2.79
CA GLY A 210 6.92 10.63 -1.59
C GLY A 210 8.41 10.28 -1.41
N ARG A 211 9.01 9.56 -2.37
CA ARG A 211 10.44 9.36 -2.56
C ARG A 211 11.12 10.68 -2.91
N ILE A 212 11.81 11.22 -1.93
CA ILE A 212 12.87 12.20 -2.17
C ILE A 212 13.97 11.48 -2.95
N LYS A 213 14.11 11.75 -4.25
CA LYS A 213 15.11 11.08 -5.13
C LYS A 213 16.53 11.10 -4.56
N GLY A 214 16.87 12.11 -3.74
CA GLY A 214 18.15 12.24 -3.06
C GLY A 214 18.36 11.31 -1.85
N LEU A 215 17.30 10.74 -1.27
CA LEU A 215 17.37 9.84 -0.11
C LEU A 215 17.44 8.36 -0.47
N ARG A 216 17.32 8.01 -1.77
CA ARG A 216 17.37 6.61 -2.23
C ARG A 216 18.65 5.88 -1.83
N GLN A 217 19.77 6.60 -1.77
CA GLN A 217 21.05 6.03 -1.30
C GLN A 217 20.98 5.67 0.19
N PHE A 218 20.23 6.41 1.01
CA PHE A 218 20.08 6.13 2.43
C PHE A 218 19.11 4.98 2.70
N GLU A 219 18.07 4.80 1.86
CA GLU A 219 17.24 3.58 1.88
C GLU A 219 18.09 2.32 1.66
N GLU A 220 19.04 2.40 0.73
CA GLU A 220 19.95 1.30 0.42
C GLU A 220 20.99 1.06 1.53
N LEU A 221 21.42 2.12 2.23
CA LEU A 221 22.30 2.05 3.40
C LEU A 221 21.62 1.47 4.64
N ALA A 222 20.32 1.73 4.87
CA ALA A 222 19.58 1.13 5.98
C ALA A 222 19.46 -0.40 5.83
N ASP A 223 19.47 -0.90 4.59
CA ASP A 223 19.47 -2.34 4.29
C ASP A 223 20.88 -2.97 4.42
N LEU A 224 21.93 -2.14 4.51
CA LEU A 224 23.33 -2.58 4.60
C LEU A 224 23.64 -3.25 5.94
N ASP A 225 22.99 -2.85 7.04
CA ASP A 225 23.10 -3.53 8.34
C ASP A 225 22.53 -4.95 8.28
N ASN A 226 21.44 -5.13 7.54
CA ASN A 226 20.88 -6.44 7.22
C ASN A 226 21.85 -7.27 6.37
N TYR A 227 22.52 -6.63 5.41
CA TYR A 227 23.53 -7.28 4.59
C TYR A 227 24.77 -7.69 5.39
N MET A 228 25.26 -6.84 6.31
CA MET A 228 26.36 -7.18 7.22
C MET A 228 25.98 -8.33 8.16
N THR A 229 24.73 -8.35 8.65
CA THR A 229 24.23 -9.44 9.50
C THR A 229 24.12 -10.77 8.74
N ARG A 230 23.76 -10.75 7.44
CA ARG A 230 23.73 -11.95 6.59
C ARG A 230 25.10 -12.37 6.04
N ALA A 231 26.03 -11.42 5.89
CA ALA A 231 27.37 -11.69 5.37
C ALA A 231 28.33 -12.22 6.43
N LEU A 232 28.03 -12.06 7.72
CA LEU A 232 28.77 -12.72 8.79
C LEU A 232 28.36 -14.21 8.81
N PRO A 233 29.31 -15.15 8.61
CA PRO A 233 29.01 -16.57 8.76
C PRO A 233 28.48 -16.82 10.18
N PRO A 234 27.48 -17.70 10.36
CA PRO A 234 26.92 -17.96 11.68
C PRO A 234 28.06 -18.34 12.62
N GLU A 235 28.19 -17.59 13.72
CA GLU A 235 29.25 -17.67 14.75
C GLU A 235 29.17 -18.98 15.56
N GLY A 236 29.07 -20.11 14.85
CA GLY A 236 28.75 -21.42 15.38
C GLY A 236 28.83 -22.57 14.37
N GLN A 237 29.06 -22.32 13.08
CA GLN A 237 29.55 -23.39 12.20
C GLN A 237 31.06 -23.54 12.43
N ALA A 238 31.40 -24.39 13.40
CA ALA A 238 32.72 -24.98 13.50
C ALA A 238 33.14 -25.40 12.09
N VAL A 239 34.21 -24.78 11.59
CA VAL A 239 34.90 -25.21 10.38
C VAL A 239 35.13 -26.72 10.56
N PRO A 240 34.56 -27.60 9.71
CA PRO A 240 34.87 -29.01 9.79
C PRO A 240 36.39 -29.11 9.55
N GLU A 241 37.09 -29.48 10.62
CA GLU A 241 38.51 -29.74 10.64
C GLU A 241 38.79 -30.68 9.46
N ALA A 242 39.51 -30.15 8.47
CA ALA A 242 39.83 -30.86 7.24
C ALA A 242 40.71 -32.06 7.58
N SER A 243 40.07 -33.19 7.87
CA SER A 243 40.74 -34.48 7.95
C SER A 243 41.29 -34.79 6.57
N ALA A 244 42.61 -34.67 6.44
CA ALA A 244 43.38 -35.06 5.28
C ALA A 244 43.06 -36.52 4.89
N SER A 245 42.25 -36.72 3.86
CA SER A 245 42.04 -38.01 3.23
C SER A 245 42.88 -38.09 1.95
N HIS A 246 43.79 -39.05 1.96
CA HIS A 246 44.69 -39.50 0.90
C HIS A 246 44.12 -39.52 -0.53
N PRO A 247 44.98 -39.33 -1.56
CA PRO A 247 44.62 -39.57 -2.96
C PRO A 247 44.61 -41.08 -3.22
N GLY A 248 43.41 -41.66 -3.32
CA GLY A 248 43.20 -43.07 -3.64
C GLY A 248 42.41 -43.23 -4.95
N LEU A 249 43.06 -43.88 -5.92
CA LEU A 249 42.54 -44.43 -7.17
C LEU A 249 41.08 -44.92 -7.12
N TYR A 250 40.29 -44.69 -8.18
CA TYR A 250 39.48 -45.67 -8.95
C TYR A 250 38.93 -44.93 -10.20
N SER A 251 39.39 -45.20 -11.42
CA SER A 251 39.04 -46.30 -12.34
C SER A 251 37.59 -46.28 -12.86
N ASN A 252 37.46 -45.88 -14.14
CA ASN A 252 36.56 -46.37 -15.20
C ASN A 252 35.21 -47.01 -14.82
N ALA A 253 34.11 -46.48 -15.39
CA ALA A 253 33.40 -47.08 -16.54
C ALA A 253 31.95 -46.58 -16.63
N SER A 254 31.59 -45.94 -17.74
CA SER A 254 30.23 -46.01 -18.32
C SER A 254 30.27 -45.53 -19.77
N ARG A 255 30.35 -46.48 -20.69
CA ARG A 255 29.77 -46.38 -22.03
C ARG A 255 28.56 -47.31 -22.06
N LEU A 256 27.48 -46.79 -22.66
CA LEU A 256 26.19 -47.41 -22.98
C LEU A 256 25.19 -47.44 -21.83
#